data_AF-D9QRY4-F1
#
_entry.id   AF-D9QRY4-F1
#
_cell.length_a   1.000
_cell.length_b   1.000
_cell.length_c   1.000
_cell.angle_alpha   90.00
_cell.angle_beta   90.00
_cell.angle_gamma   90.00
#
_symmetry.space_group_name_H-M   'P 1'
#
loop_
_entity.id
_entity.type
_entity.pdbx_description
1 polymer ?
#
loop_
_entity_poly.entity_id
_entity_poly.type
_entity_poly.pdbx_seq_one_letter_code
_entity_poly.pdbx_strand_id
1 'polypeptide(L)'
;MFNKWQEKINYFGTGEEGFTLIELMIVISVLGILAGIAIPRFSGVQDKAKIAAVESDLRNIQTGLEMYKAENGSYPTSVSLITEYVEFEGLDNYSFEADSEYDYTISTSVGGVEVTLTPGGISTTDD
;
A
#
# COMPACT_ATOMS: atom_id res chain seq x y z
N MET A 1 -24.22 -61.77 41.31
CA MET A 1 -24.73 -61.36 39.97
C MET A 1 -24.07 -60.09 39.42
N PHE A 2 -23.17 -59.43 40.16
CA PHE A 2 -22.55 -58.13 39.79
C PHE A 2 -21.18 -58.22 39.07
N ASN A 3 -20.57 -59.41 38.97
CA ASN A 3 -19.22 -59.56 38.40
C ASN A 3 -19.17 -59.68 36.85
N LYS A 4 -20.31 -59.59 36.14
CA LYS A 4 -20.34 -59.63 34.67
C LYS A 4 -20.20 -58.26 33.98
N TRP A 5 -20.12 -57.18 34.75
CA TRP A 5 -20.04 -55.81 34.21
C TRP A 5 -18.62 -55.32 33.94
N GLN A 6 -17.60 -56.02 34.44
CA GLN A 6 -16.19 -55.61 34.30
C GLN A 6 -15.52 -56.17 33.03
N GLU A 7 -16.11 -57.19 32.39
CA GLU A 7 -15.50 -57.87 31.24
C GLU A 7 -15.78 -57.18 29.89
N LYS A 8 -16.72 -56.20 29.87
CA LYS A 8 -17.21 -55.59 28.63
C LYS A 8 -16.66 -54.18 28.34
N ILE A 9 -15.62 -53.74 29.05
CA ILE A 9 -15.10 -52.36 28.93
C ILE A 9 -13.82 -52.27 28.06
N ASN A 10 -13.16 -53.39 27.73
CA ASN A 10 -11.85 -53.37 27.06
C ASN A 10 -11.83 -53.54 25.52
N TYR A 11 -12.91 -53.18 24.82
CA TYR A 11 -12.96 -53.27 23.34
C TYR A 11 -12.92 -51.91 22.61
N PHE A 12 -12.50 -50.83 23.28
CA PHE A 12 -12.34 -49.51 22.65
C PHE A 12 -10.91 -48.99 22.74
N GLY A 13 -9.96 -49.77 22.23
CA GLY A 13 -8.69 -49.25 21.74
C GLY A 13 -8.80 -49.09 20.23
N THR A 14 -9.53 -48.06 19.76
CA THR A 14 -9.44 -47.63 18.36
C THR A 14 -8.00 -47.20 18.12
N GLY A 15 -7.29 -47.91 17.25
CA GLY A 15 -5.85 -47.78 17.04
C GLY A 15 -5.36 -46.33 17.04
N GLU A 16 -4.60 -45.99 18.08
CA GLU A 16 -3.81 -44.78 18.13
C GLU A 16 -2.59 -45.00 17.21
N GLU A 17 -2.80 -44.79 15.91
CA GLU A 17 -1.72 -44.74 14.93
C GLU A 17 -0.86 -43.52 15.23
N GLY A 18 0.26 -43.73 15.94
CA GLY A 18 1.23 -42.69 16.23
C GLY A 18 1.93 -42.21 14.95
N PHE A 19 2.08 -40.89 14.81
CA PHE A 19 2.84 -40.27 13.72
C PHE A 19 4.24 -40.88 13.60
N THR A 20 4.65 -41.18 12.38
CA THR A 20 6.00 -41.71 12.15
C THR A 20 7.03 -40.58 12.13
N LEU A 21 8.24 -40.84 12.63
CA LEU A 21 9.32 -39.84 12.60
C LEU A 21 9.66 -39.42 11.17
N ILE A 22 9.59 -40.35 10.21
CA ILE A 22 9.85 -40.09 8.80
C ILE A 22 8.81 -39.14 8.18
N GLU A 23 7.56 -39.25 8.60
CA GLU A 23 6.46 -38.39 8.15
C GLU A 23 6.69 -36.94 8.60
N LEU A 24 7.16 -36.73 9.83
CA LEU A 24 7.55 -35.39 10.28
C LEU A 24 8.85 -34.89 9.61
N MET A 25 9.81 -35.78 9.36
CA MET A 25 11.08 -35.42 8.73
C MET A 25 10.91 -34.90 7.30
N ILE A 26 10.04 -35.53 6.51
CA ILE A 26 9.76 -35.06 5.15
C ILE A 26 9.06 -33.69 5.20
N VAL A 27 8.12 -33.48 6.14
CA VAL A 27 7.41 -32.20 6.29
C VAL A 27 8.39 -31.06 6.58
N ILE A 28 9.27 -31.20 7.57
CA ILE A 28 10.25 -30.13 7.88
C ILE A 28 11.27 -29.92 6.76
N SER A 29 11.59 -30.99 6.01
CA SER A 29 12.51 -30.90 4.86
C SER A 29 11.88 -30.08 3.73
N VAL A 30 10.62 -30.34 3.41
CA VAL A 30 9.88 -29.56 2.40
C VAL A 30 9.65 -28.13 2.88
N LEU A 31 9.31 -27.91 4.15
CA LEU A 31 9.19 -26.57 4.72
C LEU A 31 10.52 -25.80 4.67
N GLY A 32 11.66 -26.47 4.87
CA GLY A 32 12.99 -25.86 4.72
C GLY A 32 13.29 -25.42 3.28
N ILE A 33 12.92 -26.23 2.29
CA ILE A 33 13.07 -25.88 0.86
C ILE A 33 12.16 -24.70 0.49
N LEU A 34 10.88 -24.76 0.90
CA LEU A 34 9.91 -23.70 0.61
C LEU A 34 10.30 -22.38 1.29
N ALA A 35 10.77 -22.42 2.53
CA ALA A 35 11.24 -21.24 3.25
C ALA A 35 12.44 -20.55 2.54
N GLY A 36 13.31 -21.31 1.87
CA GLY A 36 14.43 -20.77 1.11
C GLY A 36 14.05 -20.06 -0.19
N ILE A 37 12.93 -20.44 -0.82
CA ILE A 37 12.48 -19.89 -2.12
C ILE A 37 11.37 -18.83 -1.93
N ALA A 38 10.73 -18.79 -0.76
CA ALA A 38 9.65 -17.86 -0.46
C ALA A 38 10.17 -16.43 -0.20
N ILE A 39 10.47 -15.69 -1.27
CA ILE A 39 10.53 -14.21 -1.24
C ILE A 39 9.44 -13.68 -2.16
N PRO A 40 8.24 -13.37 -1.63
CA PRO A 40 7.24 -12.69 -2.43
C PRO A 40 7.73 -11.28 -2.75
N ARG A 41 7.89 -10.96 -4.04
CA ARG A 41 8.28 -9.63 -4.49
C ARG A 41 7.07 -8.71 -4.47
N PHE A 42 6.94 -7.91 -3.41
CA PHE A 42 5.87 -6.91 -3.26
C PHE A 42 6.25 -5.49 -3.69
N SER A 43 7.49 -5.25 -4.14
CA SER A 43 8.00 -3.89 -4.42
C SER A 43 7.07 -3.08 -5.32
N GLY A 44 6.71 -3.61 -6.50
CA GLY A 44 5.89 -2.88 -7.47
C GLY A 44 4.42 -2.69 -7.08
N VAL A 45 3.90 -3.44 -6.09
CA VAL A 45 2.52 -3.23 -5.60
C VAL A 45 2.49 -2.06 -4.62
N GLN A 46 3.53 -1.95 -3.78
CA GLN A 46 3.65 -0.84 -2.83
C GLN A 46 3.87 0.49 -3.55
N ASP A 47 4.70 0.50 -4.60
CA ASP A 47 4.96 1.74 -5.35
C ASP A 47 3.70 2.22 -6.08
N LYS A 48 2.93 1.32 -6.70
CA LYS A 48 1.62 1.66 -7.30
C LYS A 48 0.63 2.23 -6.28
N ALA A 49 0.58 1.66 -5.08
CA ALA A 49 -0.30 2.17 -4.02
C ALA A 49 0.12 3.58 -3.57
N LYS A 50 1.42 3.85 -3.50
CA LYS A 50 1.94 5.20 -3.19
C LYS A 50 1.66 6.20 -4.31
N ILE A 51 1.84 5.82 -5.58
CA ILE A 51 1.49 6.68 -6.72
C ILE A 51 0.01 7.05 -6.67
N ALA A 52 -0.89 6.09 -6.44
CA ALA A 52 -2.32 6.35 -6.32
C ALA A 52 -2.66 7.28 -5.14
N ALA A 53 -1.94 7.17 -4.02
CA ALA A 53 -2.10 8.09 -2.89
C ALA A 53 -1.66 9.51 -3.28
N VAL A 54 -0.50 9.65 -3.92
CA VAL A 54 0.00 10.93 -4.42
C VAL A 54 -0.94 11.57 -5.44
N GLU A 55 -1.51 10.79 -6.36
CA GLU A 55 -2.52 11.29 -7.29
C GLU A 55 -3.77 11.81 -6.57
N SER A 56 -4.22 11.13 -5.52
CA SER A 56 -5.35 11.58 -4.70
C SER A 56 -5.04 12.90 -3.99
N ASP A 57 -3.83 13.01 -3.44
CA ASP A 57 -3.32 14.20 -2.79
C ASP A 57 -3.25 15.39 -3.75
N LEU A 58 -2.72 15.18 -4.96
CA LEU A 58 -2.67 16.20 -6.01
C LEU A 58 -4.06 16.65 -6.46
N ARG A 59 -5.07 15.78 -6.49
CA ARG A 59 -6.46 16.17 -6.79
C ARG A 59 -7.04 17.10 -5.72
N ASN A 60 -6.72 16.86 -4.46
CA ASN A 60 -7.13 17.74 -3.36
C ASN A 60 -6.45 19.11 -3.52
N ILE A 61 -5.15 19.13 -3.80
CA ILE A 61 -4.40 20.37 -4.05
C ILE A 61 -4.95 21.12 -5.28
N GLN A 62 -5.26 20.41 -6.37
CA GLN A 62 -5.86 21.00 -7.57
C GLN A 62 -7.18 21.71 -7.24
N THR A 63 -8.02 21.10 -6.41
CA THR A 63 -9.28 21.72 -5.97
C THR A 63 -9.02 23.03 -5.22
N GLY A 64 -8.04 23.05 -4.31
CA GLY A 64 -7.63 24.28 -3.61
C GLY A 64 -7.09 25.36 -4.54
N LEU A 65 -6.30 24.97 -5.54
CA LEU A 65 -5.77 25.87 -6.57
C LEU A 65 -6.87 26.49 -7.42
N GLU A 66 -7.88 25.70 -7.80
CA GLU A 66 -9.05 26.18 -8.54
C GLU A 66 -9.88 27.16 -7.70
N MET A 67 -10.05 26.89 -6.40
CA MET A 67 -10.72 27.82 -5.48
C MET A 67 -9.96 29.14 -5.35
N TYR A 68 -8.64 29.09 -5.12
CA TYR A 68 -7.81 30.30 -5.05
C TYR A 68 -7.93 31.13 -6.33
N LYS A 69 -7.87 30.48 -7.50
CA LYS A 69 -8.01 31.16 -8.79
C LYS A 69 -9.41 31.76 -9.00
N ALA A 70 -10.46 31.10 -8.54
CA ALA A 70 -11.81 31.63 -8.63
C ALA A 70 -11.98 32.94 -7.85
N GLU A 71 -11.27 33.09 -6.73
CA GLU A 71 -11.33 34.29 -5.88
C GLU A 71 -10.35 35.39 -6.32
N ASN A 72 -9.12 35.02 -6.70
CA ASN A 72 -8.02 35.95 -6.95
C ASN A 72 -7.76 36.20 -8.45
N GLY A 73 -8.44 35.46 -9.34
CA GLY A 73 -8.30 35.56 -10.80
C GLY A 73 -7.05 34.88 -11.37
N SER A 74 -6.12 34.44 -10.53
CA SER A 74 -4.82 33.86 -10.90
C SER A 74 -4.47 32.68 -10.01
N TYR A 75 -3.58 31.79 -10.45
CA TYR A 75 -3.04 30.74 -9.58
C TYR A 75 -2.03 31.33 -8.59
N PRO A 76 -1.89 30.73 -7.39
CA PRO A 76 -0.96 31.23 -6.38
C PRO A 76 0.48 31.05 -6.85
N THR A 77 1.35 31.98 -6.45
CA THR A 77 2.80 31.90 -6.75
C THR A 77 3.57 31.06 -5.74
N SER A 78 2.91 30.63 -4.66
CA SER A 78 3.51 29.84 -3.59
C SER A 78 2.48 28.88 -3.00
N VAL A 79 2.95 27.69 -2.64
CA VAL A 79 2.16 26.63 -2.01
C VAL A 79 1.53 27.07 -0.68
N SER A 80 2.18 27.98 0.05
CA SER A 80 1.68 28.47 1.36
C SER A 80 0.38 29.28 1.25
N LEU A 81 0.00 29.74 0.05
CA LEU A 81 -1.29 30.41 -0.14
C LEU A 81 -2.44 29.42 -0.30
N ILE A 82 -2.15 28.17 -0.68
CA ILE A 82 -3.14 27.11 -0.87
C ILE A 82 -3.57 26.53 0.47
N THR A 83 -2.72 26.60 1.51
CA THR A 83 -3.04 26.06 2.85
C THR A 83 -4.21 26.75 3.53
N GLU A 84 -4.62 27.93 3.06
CA GLU A 84 -5.85 28.58 3.51
C GLU A 84 -7.11 27.90 2.95
N TYR A 85 -6.99 27.19 1.82
CA TYR A 85 -8.08 26.55 1.10
C TYR A 85 -8.14 25.03 1.31
N VAL A 86 -6.98 24.39 1.50
CA VAL A 86 -6.87 22.93 1.67
C VAL A 86 -5.85 22.62 2.75
N GLU A 87 -6.26 21.83 3.75
CA GLU A 87 -5.36 21.29 4.76
C GLU A 87 -4.63 20.07 4.18
N PHE A 88 -3.32 20.22 4.00
CA PHE A 88 -2.49 19.19 3.39
C PHE A 88 -1.23 18.95 4.22
N GLU A 89 -1.01 17.70 4.62
CA GLU A 89 0.17 17.27 5.37
C GLU A 89 1.27 16.85 4.41
N GLY A 90 2.50 17.32 4.62
CA GLY A 90 3.66 16.91 3.81
C GLY A 90 3.82 17.66 2.49
N LEU A 91 3.48 18.96 2.45
CA LEU A 91 3.76 19.83 1.30
C LEU A 91 5.24 19.82 0.89
N ASP A 92 6.15 19.55 1.84
CA ASP A 92 7.59 19.43 1.58
C ASP A 92 7.96 18.29 0.60
N ASN A 93 7.06 17.32 0.41
CA ASN A 93 7.25 16.23 -0.54
C ASN A 93 6.93 16.62 -2.00
N TYR A 94 6.39 17.82 -2.21
CA TYR A 94 5.98 18.33 -3.50
C TYR A 94 6.81 19.55 -3.86
N SER A 95 7.40 19.53 -5.04
CA SER A 95 7.97 20.75 -5.62
C SER A 95 6.84 21.57 -6.22
N PHE A 96 6.79 22.86 -5.90
CA PHE A 96 5.83 23.80 -6.45
C PHE A 96 6.58 24.84 -7.27
N GLU A 97 6.21 24.99 -8.54
CA GLU A 97 6.76 25.99 -9.45
C GLU A 97 5.61 26.75 -10.11
N ALA A 98 5.53 28.05 -9.83
CA ALA A 98 4.65 28.95 -10.57
C ALA A 98 5.38 29.42 -11.83
N ASP A 99 4.87 29.02 -13.00
CA ASP A 99 5.44 29.38 -14.30
C ASP A 99 4.85 30.71 -14.80
N SER A 100 3.54 30.91 -14.60
CA SER A 100 2.87 32.18 -14.89
C SER A 100 1.63 32.41 -14.03
N GLU A 101 0.96 33.55 -14.23
CA GLU A 101 -0.30 33.88 -13.54
C GLU A 101 -1.40 32.81 -13.75
N TYR A 102 -1.35 32.07 -14.86
CA TYR A 102 -2.34 31.06 -15.23
C TYR A 102 -1.77 29.65 -15.35
N ASP A 103 -0.50 29.46 -14.97
CA ASP A 103 0.18 28.18 -15.12
C ASP A 103 1.06 27.84 -13.92
N TYR A 104 1.03 26.57 -13.54
CA TYR A 104 1.77 26.04 -12.40
C TYR A 104 2.16 24.60 -12.67
N THR A 105 3.26 24.17 -12.06
CA THR A 105 3.67 22.77 -12.05
C THR A 105 3.91 22.34 -10.62
N ILE A 106 3.27 21.24 -10.23
CA ILE A 106 3.55 20.56 -8.97
C ILE A 106 4.08 19.17 -9.32
N SER A 107 5.26 18.81 -8.83
CA SER A 107 5.84 17.49 -9.13
C SER A 107 6.43 16.79 -7.91
N THR A 108 6.37 15.46 -7.92
CA THR A 108 6.99 14.60 -6.91
C THR A 108 7.38 13.25 -7.52
N SER A 109 8.38 12.59 -6.92
CA SER A 109 8.92 11.31 -7.40
C SER A 109 8.58 10.17 -6.45
N VAL A 110 7.94 9.11 -6.96
CA VAL A 110 7.59 7.91 -6.18
C VAL A 110 8.16 6.68 -6.87
N GLY A 111 9.13 6.04 -6.23
CA GLY A 111 9.70 4.79 -6.76
C GLY A 111 10.38 4.96 -8.13
N GLY A 112 10.84 6.17 -8.46
CA GLY A 112 11.42 6.51 -9.77
C GLY A 112 10.43 6.97 -10.82
N VAL A 113 9.13 7.04 -10.50
CA VAL A 113 8.09 7.60 -11.37
C VAL A 113 7.81 9.05 -10.95
N GLU A 114 7.92 9.97 -11.90
CA GLU A 114 7.54 11.36 -11.67
C GLU A 114 6.03 11.53 -11.85
N VAL A 115 5.37 12.09 -10.83
CA VAL A 115 3.96 12.46 -10.86
C VAL A 115 3.88 13.97 -10.89
N THR A 116 3.23 14.52 -11.92
CA THR A 116 3.13 15.96 -12.16
C THR A 116 1.67 16.40 -12.22
N LEU A 117 1.35 17.53 -11.61
CA LEU A 117 0.08 18.23 -11.72
C LEU A 117 0.30 19.58 -12.39
N THR A 118 -0.49 19.83 -13.43
CA THR A 118 -0.59 21.11 -14.15
C THR A 118 -2.06 21.55 -14.18
N PRO A 119 -2.40 22.77 -14.62
CA PRO A 119 -3.79 23.14 -14.91
C PRO A 119 -4.49 22.18 -15.89
N GLY A 120 -3.73 21.47 -16.73
CA GLY A 120 -4.24 20.46 -17.66
C GLY A 120 -4.59 19.12 -17.01
N GLY A 121 -4.28 18.94 -15.72
CA GLY A 121 -4.51 17.72 -14.95
C GLY A 121 -3.22 17.05 -14.48
N ILE A 122 -3.39 15.82 -13.99
CA ILE A 122 -2.30 14.99 -13.45
C ILE A 122 -1.74 14.09 -14.55
N SER A 123 -0.43 14.03 -14.68
CA SER A 123 0.30 13.12 -15.54
C SER A 123 1.37 12.37 -14.76
N THR A 124 1.72 11.17 -15.24
CA THR A 124 2.85 10.39 -14.74
C THR A 124 3.83 10.17 -15.88
N THR A 125 5.11 10.40 -15.63
CA THR A 125 6.18 10.02 -16.57
C THR A 125 6.78 8.71 -16.06
N ASP A 126 6.36 7.60 -16.69
CA ASP A 126 7.05 6.32 -16.58
C ASP A 126 8.23 6.36 -17.58
N ASP A 127 9.47 6.35 -17.07
CA ASP A 127 10.67 6.01 -17.87
C ASP A 127 10.72 4.48 -18.16
#